data_AF-A0A942ISN8-F1
#
_entry.id   AF-A0A942ISN8-F1
#
_cell.length_a   1.000
_cell.length_b   1.000
_cell.length_c   1.000
_cell.angle_alpha   90.00
_cell.angle_beta   90.00
_cell.angle_gamma   90.00
#
_symmetry.space_group_name_H-M   'P 1'
#
loop_
_entity.id
_entity.type
_entity.pdbx_description
1 polymer ?
#
loop_
_entity_poly.entity_id
_entity_poly.type
_entity_poly.pdbx_seq_one_letter_code
_entity_poly.pdbx_strand_id
1 'polypeptide(L)'
;MLRWLALAFLMLFALVLTLPVLSLGGSWLQFDAAARDVLSQMAQTVLPDYVLTTVLLCVSVAVGVALVGMGTASAVTLFDFPGRRIFEWALLLPLAMPAYVVAYAYTDFLQFSGPMQVGLRDAFGWRGRVFPEIRNTPGAVWVFTFSLYPYVYLLARTALTERAAQLMEAARLLGAPLARRIREVALPLARPAVAAGVALALMETLADFGVASYFGIQTFTAGIYKAWLAMDNRSAAAQLATMLLATVALLLWLEHRAQKRMRFSTLRGQRAGSSEAQPVRLRGWRSALAVLVCVLPILFGFVLPVLFMLRPLIGGWEDLPWTAFVQWSRNSVWLAGLSAALATALALALAFAVRARPSAVTRGVAQLASLGYAVPGAVIVVGILLPVGWVQVVRPESSVGYWITATALGIVWAYLVRFTAVALQSVQSGYARIPASLDDSARMLGTTGFGLAARVHWPLLKRSTAAAALLVFVDVMKELPATLVLRPFNSDTLAVVTYQLARDERLGEAALPALTLVLVGLVPVILLSRTLSQR
;
A
#
# COMPACT_ATOMS: atom_id res chain seq x y z
N MET A 1 -19.86 -26.68 -23.27
CA MET A 1 -20.48 -25.54 -22.55
C MET A 1 -19.66 -25.04 -21.37
N LEU A 2 -19.28 -25.86 -20.37
CA LEU A 2 -18.58 -25.41 -19.15
C LEU A 2 -17.28 -24.60 -19.41
N ARG A 3 -16.59 -24.89 -20.52
CA ARG A 3 -15.36 -24.18 -20.93
C ARG A 3 -15.62 -22.75 -21.39
N TRP A 4 -16.69 -22.54 -22.18
CA TRP A 4 -17.08 -21.23 -22.69
C TRP A 4 -17.64 -20.36 -21.57
N LEU A 5 -18.40 -20.95 -20.65
CA LEU A 5 -18.90 -20.25 -19.46
C LEU A 5 -17.76 -19.77 -18.55
N ALA A 6 -16.73 -20.60 -18.32
CA ALA A 6 -15.57 -20.18 -17.52
C ALA A 6 -14.77 -19.05 -18.19
N LEU A 7 -14.60 -19.11 -19.52
CA LEU A 7 -13.93 -18.04 -20.27
C LEU A 7 -14.75 -16.76 -20.31
N ALA A 8 -16.07 -16.85 -20.51
CA ALA A 8 -16.98 -15.72 -20.46
C ALA A 8 -16.99 -15.07 -19.07
N PHE A 9 -17.01 -15.87 -18.00
CA PHE A 9 -16.89 -15.36 -16.63
C PHE A 9 -15.56 -14.62 -16.41
N LEU A 10 -14.44 -15.17 -16.88
CA LEU A 10 -13.12 -14.52 -16.77
C LEU A 10 -13.05 -13.22 -17.57
N MET A 11 -13.65 -13.18 -18.75
CA MET A 11 -13.71 -11.97 -19.58
C MET A 11 -14.62 -10.91 -18.96
N LEU A 12 -15.80 -11.29 -18.47
CA LEU A 12 -16.69 -10.39 -17.74
C LEU A 12 -16.00 -9.85 -16.49
N PHE A 13 -15.29 -10.71 -15.76
CA PHE A 13 -14.52 -10.32 -14.60
C PHE A 13 -13.42 -9.31 -14.93
N ALA A 14 -12.63 -9.58 -15.97
CA ALA A 14 -11.62 -8.64 -16.46
C ALA A 14 -12.24 -7.30 -16.85
N LEU A 15 -13.38 -7.33 -17.55
CA LEU A 15 -14.11 -6.13 -17.93
C LEU A 15 -14.55 -5.35 -16.70
N VAL A 16 -15.15 -5.99 -15.70
CA VAL A 16 -15.60 -5.35 -14.45
C VAL A 16 -14.43 -4.72 -13.69
N LEU A 17 -13.26 -5.37 -13.64
CA LEU A 17 -12.09 -4.81 -12.98
C LEU A 17 -11.44 -3.64 -13.75
N THR A 18 -11.44 -3.69 -15.08
CA THR A 18 -10.79 -2.66 -15.91
C THR A 18 -11.72 -1.52 -16.29
N LEU A 19 -13.03 -1.68 -16.09
CA LEU A 19 -14.03 -0.67 -16.44
C LEU A 19 -13.71 0.72 -15.89
N PRO A 20 -13.23 0.92 -14.64
CA PRO A 20 -12.88 2.25 -14.15
C PRO A 20 -11.72 2.91 -14.91
N VAL A 21 -10.77 2.11 -15.39
CA VAL A 21 -9.65 2.61 -16.21
C VAL A 21 -10.12 2.89 -17.64
N LEU A 22 -10.94 2.01 -18.19
CA LEU A 22 -11.52 2.17 -19.53
C LEU A 22 -12.46 3.37 -19.60
N SER A 23 -13.26 3.62 -18.57
CA SER A 23 -14.19 4.75 -18.50
C SER A 23 -13.44 6.08 -18.42
N LEU A 24 -12.32 6.14 -17.68
CA LEU A 24 -11.44 7.30 -17.68
C LEU A 24 -10.84 7.54 -19.07
N GLY A 25 -10.35 6.50 -19.75
CA GLY A 25 -9.91 6.62 -21.15
C GLY A 25 -11.04 7.10 -22.08
N GLY A 26 -12.24 6.55 -21.90
CA GLY A 26 -13.44 6.92 -22.66
C GLY A 26 -13.92 8.35 -22.40
N SER A 27 -13.62 8.95 -21.24
CA SER A 27 -13.98 10.34 -20.95
C SER A 27 -13.35 11.34 -21.93
N TRP A 28 -12.19 10.99 -22.51
CA TRP A 28 -11.52 11.81 -23.54
C TRP A 28 -12.24 11.79 -24.90
N LEU A 29 -13.15 10.83 -25.14
CA LEU A 29 -13.99 10.85 -26.34
C LEU A 29 -15.04 11.97 -26.28
N GLN A 30 -15.35 12.46 -25.07
CA GLN A 30 -16.26 13.59 -24.83
C GLN A 30 -15.48 14.92 -24.68
N PHE A 31 -14.27 15.01 -25.22
CA PHE A 31 -13.43 16.21 -25.13
C PHE A 31 -13.95 17.32 -26.05
N ASP A 32 -14.83 18.15 -25.49
CA ASP A 32 -15.46 19.29 -26.16
C ASP A 32 -14.71 20.61 -25.92
N ALA A 33 -15.31 21.73 -26.33
CA ALA A 33 -14.75 23.06 -26.08
C ALA A 33 -14.70 23.40 -24.58
N ALA A 34 -15.70 22.96 -23.80
CA ALA A 34 -15.75 23.20 -22.36
C ALA A 34 -14.66 22.42 -21.61
N ALA A 35 -14.43 21.15 -21.96
CA ALA A 35 -13.35 20.34 -21.40
C ALA A 35 -11.96 20.93 -21.71
N ARG A 36 -11.79 21.52 -22.90
CA ARG A 36 -10.57 22.25 -23.27
C ARG A 36 -10.36 23.50 -22.44
N ASP A 37 -11.42 24.27 -22.20
CA ASP A 37 -11.35 25.49 -21.39
C ASP A 37 -11.05 25.18 -19.92
N VAL A 38 -11.65 24.13 -19.37
CA VAL A 38 -11.31 23.64 -18.03
C VAL A 38 -9.82 23.29 -17.95
N LEU A 39 -9.28 22.56 -18.93
CA LEU A 39 -7.88 22.18 -18.95
C LEU A 39 -6.95 23.40 -19.07
N SER A 40 -7.30 24.38 -19.91
CA SER A 40 -6.49 25.59 -20.09
C SER A 40 -6.46 26.45 -18.83
N GLN A 41 -7.60 26.62 -18.17
CA GLN A 41 -7.71 27.34 -16.90
C GLN A 41 -6.92 26.63 -15.79
N MET A 42 -7.03 25.29 -15.70
CA MET A 42 -6.24 24.52 -14.76
C MET A 42 -4.74 24.65 -15.02
N ALA A 43 -4.32 24.60 -16.29
CA ALA A 43 -2.92 24.78 -16.68
C ALA A 43 -2.34 26.14 -16.27
N GLN A 44 -3.17 27.19 -16.24
CA GLN A 44 -2.75 28.54 -15.83
C GLN A 44 -2.83 28.79 -14.32
N THR A 45 -3.54 27.93 -13.57
CA THR A 45 -3.84 28.17 -12.14
C THR A 45 -3.24 27.07 -11.25
N VAL A 46 -3.98 25.97 -11.06
CA VAL A 46 -3.69 24.95 -10.03
C VAL A 46 -2.82 23.79 -10.51
N LEU A 47 -2.79 23.52 -11.81
CA LEU A 47 -2.08 22.36 -12.36
C LEU A 47 -0.55 22.43 -12.15
N PRO A 48 0.13 23.59 -12.33
CA PRO A 48 1.56 23.69 -12.04
C PRO A 48 1.89 23.33 -10.59
N ASP A 49 1.08 23.79 -9.62
CA ASP A 49 1.26 23.48 -8.20
C ASP A 49 1.03 21.99 -7.91
N TYR A 50 0.00 21.38 -8.51
CA TYR A 50 -0.25 19.94 -8.40
C TYR A 50 0.91 19.12 -8.95
N VAL A 51 1.43 19.48 -10.12
CA VAL A 51 2.58 18.80 -10.74
C VAL A 51 3.82 18.97 -9.88
N LEU A 52 4.17 20.20 -9.51
CA LEU A 52 5.40 20.50 -8.78
C LEU A 52 5.41 19.84 -7.40
N THR A 53 4.32 19.98 -6.65
CA THR A 53 4.21 19.39 -5.31
C THR A 53 4.24 17.87 -5.39
N THR A 54 3.54 17.26 -6.36
CA THR A 54 3.55 15.79 -6.51
C THR A 54 4.93 15.27 -6.89
N VAL A 55 5.62 15.91 -7.84
CA VAL A 55 6.98 15.52 -8.24
C VAL A 55 7.98 15.71 -7.09
N LEU A 56 7.93 16.85 -6.40
CA LEU A 56 8.79 17.13 -5.25
C LEU A 56 8.57 16.11 -4.13
N LEU A 57 7.31 15.80 -3.82
CA LEU A 57 6.93 14.80 -2.84
C LEU A 57 7.47 13.42 -3.25
N CYS A 58 7.24 12.98 -4.48
CA CYS A 58 7.73 11.69 -4.97
C CYS A 58 9.25 11.59 -4.93
N VAL A 59 9.99 12.60 -5.41
CA VAL A 59 11.46 12.57 -5.40
C VAL A 59 11.99 12.53 -3.96
N SER A 60 11.44 13.36 -3.08
CA SER A 60 11.89 13.45 -1.69
C SER A 60 11.58 12.18 -0.91
N VAL A 61 10.38 11.63 -1.07
CA VAL A 61 9.99 10.34 -0.46
C VAL A 61 10.85 9.21 -1.02
N ALA A 62 11.09 9.15 -2.34
CA ALA A 62 11.94 8.13 -2.94
C ALA A 62 13.34 8.10 -2.33
N VAL A 63 13.96 9.27 -2.15
CA VAL A 63 15.27 9.40 -1.49
C VAL A 63 15.17 8.98 -0.02
N GLY A 64 14.17 9.48 0.71
CA GLY A 64 13.95 9.16 2.13
C GLY A 64 13.78 7.66 2.38
N VAL A 65 12.83 7.01 1.69
CA VAL A 65 12.58 5.57 1.86
C VAL A 65 13.75 4.72 1.38
N ALA A 66 14.47 5.15 0.32
CA ALA A 66 15.66 4.45 -0.15
C ALA A 66 16.78 4.47 0.89
N LEU A 67 17.07 5.65 1.46
CA LEU A 67 18.11 5.81 2.47
C LEU A 67 17.78 5.04 3.74
N VAL A 68 16.58 5.23 4.28
CA VAL A 68 16.16 4.56 5.54
C VAL A 68 16.02 3.05 5.34
N GLY A 69 15.35 2.61 4.27
CA GLY A 69 15.14 1.19 4.00
C GLY A 69 16.43 0.45 3.65
N MET A 70 17.30 1.01 2.81
CA MET A 70 18.60 0.40 2.50
C MET A 70 19.54 0.42 3.70
N GLY A 71 19.55 1.51 4.47
CA GLY A 71 20.39 1.66 5.67
C GLY A 71 20.03 0.61 6.74
N THR A 72 18.75 0.50 7.06
CA THR A 72 18.24 -0.51 8.01
C THR A 72 18.43 -1.93 7.50
N ALA A 73 18.18 -2.20 6.22
CA ALA A 73 18.40 -3.52 5.62
C ALA A 73 19.88 -3.93 5.67
N SER A 74 20.78 -3.01 5.34
CA SER A 74 22.24 -3.24 5.41
C SER A 74 22.69 -3.50 6.85
N ALA A 75 22.15 -2.74 7.82
CA ALA A 75 22.47 -2.90 9.22
C ALA A 75 22.18 -4.32 9.69
N VAL A 76 20.93 -4.78 9.55
CA VAL A 76 20.50 -6.09 10.08
C VAL A 76 20.98 -7.29 9.27
N THR A 77 21.40 -7.10 8.01
CA THR A 77 21.89 -8.21 7.16
C THR A 77 23.40 -8.39 7.22
N LEU A 78 24.16 -7.29 7.17
CA LEU A 78 25.61 -7.35 6.99
C LEU A 78 26.38 -7.34 8.32
N PHE A 79 25.74 -6.88 9.40
CA PHE A 79 26.39 -6.65 10.68
C PHE A 79 25.70 -7.38 11.82
N ASP A 80 26.48 -7.70 12.85
CA ASP A 80 25.99 -8.30 14.10
C ASP A 80 26.17 -7.32 15.25
N PHE A 81 25.08 -7.02 15.97
CA PHE A 81 25.01 -6.02 17.03
C PHE A 81 23.87 -6.36 18.02
N PRO A 82 23.88 -5.82 19.25
CA PRO A 82 22.88 -6.11 20.27
C PRO A 82 21.47 -5.78 19.79
N GLY A 83 20.51 -6.70 20.01
CA GLY A 83 19.11 -6.50 19.64
C GLY A 83 18.80 -6.69 18.15
N ARG A 84 19.77 -7.05 17.31
CA ARG A 84 19.57 -7.30 15.87
C ARG A 84 18.35 -8.16 15.54
N ARG A 85 18.17 -9.29 16.24
CA ARG A 85 17.01 -10.19 16.04
C ARG A 85 15.66 -9.52 16.31
N ILE A 86 15.62 -8.57 17.24
CA ILE A 86 14.42 -7.77 17.53
C ILE A 86 14.19 -6.79 16.38
N PHE A 87 15.24 -6.08 15.96
CA PHE A 87 15.14 -5.11 14.85
C PHE A 87 14.71 -5.76 13.54
N GLU A 88 15.11 -7.00 13.26
CA GLU A 88 14.73 -7.70 12.02
C GLU A 88 13.22 -7.72 11.75
N TRP A 89 12.41 -7.87 12.81
CA TRP A 89 10.95 -7.82 12.68
C TRP A 89 10.36 -6.48 13.13
N ALA A 90 10.95 -5.81 14.13
CA ALA A 90 10.43 -4.55 14.64
C ALA A 90 10.49 -3.43 13.58
N LEU A 91 11.43 -3.49 12.64
CA LEU A 91 11.51 -2.60 11.49
C LEU A 91 10.30 -2.69 10.53
N LEU A 92 9.43 -3.70 10.70
CA LEU A 92 8.18 -3.86 9.96
C LEU A 92 6.98 -3.21 10.65
N LEU A 93 7.10 -2.83 11.92
CA LEU A 93 6.01 -2.24 12.70
C LEU A 93 5.37 -1.00 12.05
N PRO A 94 6.13 -0.08 11.42
CA PRO A 94 5.52 1.08 10.77
C PRO A 94 4.54 0.74 9.64
N LEU A 95 4.64 -0.45 9.03
CA LEU A 95 3.66 -0.91 8.02
C LEU A 95 2.25 -1.10 8.61
N ALA A 96 2.16 -1.30 9.94
CA ALA A 96 0.88 -1.37 10.63
C ALA A 96 0.17 -0.01 10.72
N MET A 97 0.89 1.10 10.59
CA MET A 97 0.35 2.46 10.72
C MET A 97 -0.23 2.97 9.39
N PRO A 98 -1.50 3.40 9.34
CA PRO A 98 -1.99 4.21 8.23
C PRO A 98 -1.28 5.57 8.22
N ALA A 99 -0.80 6.03 7.05
CA ALA A 99 -0.03 7.26 6.94
C ALA A 99 -0.81 8.50 7.44
N TYR A 100 -2.12 8.56 7.18
CA TYR A 100 -2.96 9.63 7.71
C TYR A 100 -3.06 9.64 9.24
N VAL A 101 -3.06 8.47 9.90
CA VAL A 101 -3.01 8.39 11.37
C VAL A 101 -1.70 8.96 11.90
N VAL A 102 -0.59 8.63 11.24
CA VAL A 102 0.74 9.18 11.57
C VAL A 102 0.73 10.70 11.41
N ALA A 103 0.15 11.22 10.33
CA ALA A 103 0.00 12.66 10.11
C ALA A 103 -0.79 13.34 11.24
N TYR A 104 -1.90 12.75 11.70
CA TYR A 104 -2.70 13.29 12.81
C TYR A 104 -1.91 13.29 14.12
N ALA A 105 -1.22 12.19 14.41
CA ALA A 105 -0.41 12.05 15.61
C ALA A 105 0.70 13.11 15.69
N TYR A 106 1.40 13.35 14.57
CA TYR A 106 2.42 14.39 14.51
C TYR A 106 1.85 15.79 14.61
N THR A 107 0.71 16.07 13.97
CA THR A 107 0.06 17.39 14.09
C THR A 107 -0.39 17.65 15.52
N ASP A 108 -1.03 16.68 16.19
CA ASP A 108 -1.46 16.83 17.58
C ASP A 108 -0.28 17.21 18.50
N PHE A 109 0.85 16.53 18.33
CA PHE A 109 2.01 16.71 19.20
C PHE A 109 2.80 18.00 18.90
N LEU A 110 2.97 18.33 17.62
CA LEU A 110 3.85 19.41 17.15
C LEU A 110 3.14 20.72 16.84
N GLN A 111 1.81 20.78 16.86
CA GLN A 111 1.07 22.04 16.66
C GLN A 111 1.36 23.06 17.76
N PHE A 112 0.90 24.30 17.56
CA PHE A 112 1.16 25.40 18.48
C PHE A 112 0.67 25.14 19.91
N SER A 113 -0.54 24.59 20.04
CA SER A 113 -1.15 24.12 21.30
C SER A 113 -0.66 22.72 21.72
N GLY A 114 0.20 22.11 20.91
CA GLY A 114 0.65 20.75 21.10
C GLY A 114 1.56 20.60 22.32
N PRO A 115 1.58 19.41 22.94
CA PRO A 115 2.42 19.06 24.08
C PRO A 115 3.86 19.54 23.99
N MET A 116 4.50 19.40 22.82
CA MET A 116 5.91 19.75 22.67
C MET A 116 6.12 21.25 22.74
N GLN A 117 5.31 22.01 22.01
CA GLN A 117 5.47 23.46 21.98
C GLN A 117 5.07 24.10 23.31
N VAL A 118 4.01 23.61 23.96
CA VAL A 118 3.63 24.05 25.31
C VAL A 118 4.76 23.76 26.30
N GLY A 119 5.28 22.53 26.34
CA GLY A 119 6.36 22.16 27.25
C GLY A 119 7.65 22.97 27.04
N LEU A 120 8.01 23.30 25.79
CA LEU A 120 9.17 24.16 25.50
C LEU A 120 8.96 25.61 25.94
N ARG A 121 7.75 26.16 25.76
CA ARG A 121 7.42 27.51 26.23
C ARG A 121 7.43 27.58 27.76
N ASP A 122 6.90 26.56 28.43
CA ASP A 122 6.86 26.49 29.89
C ASP A 122 8.25 26.30 30.49
N ALA A 123 9.09 25.45 29.88
CA ALA A 123 10.43 25.15 30.38
C ALA A 123 11.45 26.27 30.15
N PHE A 124 11.39 26.95 29.00
CA PHE A 124 12.39 27.95 28.60
C PHE A 124 11.87 29.39 28.57
N GLY A 125 10.60 29.62 28.88
CA GLY A 125 9.95 30.94 28.82
C GLY A 125 9.80 31.48 27.39
N TRP A 126 9.91 30.62 26.38
CA TRP A 126 9.81 31.02 24.98
C TRP A 126 8.40 31.51 24.63
N ARG A 127 8.30 32.47 23.70
CA ARG A 127 7.03 33.04 23.23
C ARG A 127 6.81 32.76 21.76
N GLY A 128 5.55 32.63 21.36
CA GLY A 128 5.18 32.34 19.99
C GLY A 128 5.44 30.90 19.59
N ARG A 129 5.46 30.66 18.28
CA ARG A 129 5.62 29.33 17.69
C ARG A 129 7.08 28.94 17.66
N VAL A 130 7.42 27.81 18.30
CA VAL A 130 8.82 27.37 18.50
C VAL A 130 9.29 26.45 17.36
N PHE A 131 8.40 25.59 16.87
CA PHE A 131 8.68 24.63 15.80
C PHE A 131 7.89 24.99 14.53
N PRO A 132 8.44 24.76 13.32
CA PRO A 132 7.70 24.99 12.07
C PRO A 132 6.43 24.14 11.98
N GLU A 133 5.49 24.55 11.11
CA GLU A 133 4.28 23.78 10.81
C GLU A 133 4.63 22.42 10.23
N ILE A 134 4.07 21.34 10.78
CA ILE A 134 4.21 20.01 10.20
C ILE A 134 3.25 19.81 9.01
N ARG A 135 2.16 20.59 8.94
CA ARG A 135 1.18 20.57 7.85
C ARG A 135 1.72 21.28 6.60
N ASN A 136 2.74 20.69 5.99
CA ASN A 136 3.36 21.15 4.76
C ASN A 136 4.01 19.98 3.99
N THR A 137 4.58 20.24 2.82
CA THR A 137 5.21 19.22 1.98
C THR A 137 6.38 18.49 2.66
N PRO A 138 7.34 19.18 3.34
CA PRO A 138 8.39 18.49 4.11
C PRO A 138 7.85 17.57 5.22
N GLY A 139 6.79 17.98 5.93
CA GLY A 139 6.14 17.15 6.92
C GLY A 139 5.48 15.92 6.30
N ALA A 140 4.86 16.04 5.12
CA ALA A 140 4.35 14.89 4.38
C ALA A 140 5.49 13.93 3.98
N VAL A 141 6.63 14.45 3.51
CA VAL A 141 7.83 13.64 3.22
C VAL A 141 8.30 12.87 4.46
N TRP A 142 8.30 13.52 5.63
CA TRP A 142 8.64 12.88 6.90
C TRP A 142 7.71 11.70 7.21
N VAL A 143 6.40 11.95 7.19
CA VAL A 143 5.36 10.95 7.45
C VAL A 143 5.47 9.76 6.49
N PHE A 144 5.53 10.01 5.19
CA PHE A 144 5.63 8.94 4.19
C PHE A 144 6.96 8.18 4.29
N THR A 145 8.07 8.86 4.54
CA THR A 145 9.37 8.19 4.68
C THR A 145 9.35 7.17 5.81
N PHE A 146 8.91 7.57 7.00
CA PHE A 146 8.93 6.70 8.17
C PHE A 146 7.80 5.66 8.19
N SER A 147 6.73 5.88 7.44
CA SER A 147 5.63 4.91 7.29
C SER A 147 5.89 3.89 6.17
N LEU A 148 6.58 4.30 5.09
CA LEU A 148 6.71 3.50 3.86
C LEU A 148 8.12 2.95 3.59
N TYR A 149 9.15 3.31 4.37
CA TYR A 149 10.46 2.65 4.27
C TYR A 149 10.42 1.11 4.43
N PRO A 150 9.46 0.47 5.16
CA PRO A 150 9.45 -0.99 5.29
C PRO A 150 9.37 -1.73 3.95
N TYR A 151 8.76 -1.16 2.92
CA TYR A 151 8.73 -1.73 1.57
C TYR A 151 10.14 -1.89 0.98
N VAL A 152 10.97 -0.85 1.11
CA VAL A 152 12.37 -0.89 0.67
C VAL A 152 13.18 -1.84 1.55
N TYR A 153 13.01 -1.76 2.87
CA TYR A 153 13.69 -2.63 3.82
C TYR A 153 13.50 -4.12 3.52
N LEU A 154 12.25 -4.56 3.31
CA LEU A 154 11.90 -5.95 3.04
C LEU A 154 12.57 -6.48 1.76
N LEU A 155 12.47 -5.73 0.67
CA LEU A 155 13.02 -6.14 -0.62
C LEU A 155 14.54 -6.08 -0.64
N ALA A 156 15.14 -5.03 -0.07
CA ALA A 156 16.58 -4.91 0.05
C ALA A 156 17.17 -6.01 0.94
N ARG A 157 16.57 -6.29 2.10
CA ARG A 157 16.99 -7.37 3.01
C ARG A 157 16.97 -8.71 2.29
N THR A 158 15.88 -9.03 1.60
CA THR A 158 15.76 -10.30 0.85
C THR A 158 16.86 -10.41 -0.21
N ALA A 159 17.10 -9.36 -0.98
CA ALA A 159 18.16 -9.35 -1.99
C ALA A 159 19.57 -9.52 -1.39
N LEU A 160 19.86 -8.87 -0.26
CA LEU A 160 21.15 -8.97 0.42
C LEU A 160 21.38 -10.37 1.00
N THR A 161 20.38 -10.93 1.69
CA THR A 161 20.48 -12.25 2.32
C THR A 161 20.62 -13.36 1.26
N GLU A 162 19.86 -13.30 0.17
CA GLU A 162 19.85 -14.37 -0.84
C GLU A 162 21.00 -14.27 -1.85
N ARG A 163 21.49 -13.06 -2.17
CA ARG A 163 22.44 -12.84 -3.28
C ARG A 163 23.79 -12.29 -2.85
N ALA A 164 23.81 -11.33 -1.91
CA ALA A 164 25.04 -10.65 -1.55
C ALA A 164 25.95 -11.52 -0.67
N ALA A 165 25.38 -12.39 0.17
CA ALA A 165 26.14 -13.26 1.07
C ALA A 165 27.27 -14.05 0.36
N GLN A 166 26.93 -14.77 -0.71
CA GLN A 166 27.89 -15.61 -1.45
C GLN A 166 28.96 -14.78 -2.17
N LEU A 167 28.56 -13.69 -2.83
CA LEU A 167 29.49 -12.82 -3.56
C LEU A 167 30.38 -12.01 -2.61
N MET A 168 29.88 -11.64 -1.44
CA MET A 168 30.66 -10.99 -0.38
C MET A 168 31.71 -11.94 0.22
N GLU A 169 31.42 -13.24 0.27
CA GLU A 169 32.38 -14.26 0.69
C GLU A 169 33.44 -14.51 -0.38
N ALA A 170 33.06 -14.64 -1.65
CA ALA A 170 34.02 -14.73 -2.76
C ALA A 170 34.96 -13.51 -2.80
N ALA A 171 34.42 -12.29 -2.64
CA ALA A 171 35.23 -11.08 -2.56
C ALA A 171 36.14 -11.05 -1.31
N ARG A 172 35.71 -11.66 -0.18
CA ARG A 172 36.52 -11.80 1.03
C ARG A 172 37.73 -12.70 0.77
N LEU A 173 37.53 -13.83 0.09
CA LEU A 173 38.58 -14.77 -0.28
C LEU A 173 39.60 -14.15 -1.24
N LEU A 174 39.16 -13.22 -2.10
CA LEU A 174 40.04 -12.41 -2.97
C LEU A 174 40.73 -11.24 -2.24
N GLY A 175 40.64 -11.15 -0.90
CA GLY A 175 41.30 -10.12 -0.10
C GLY A 175 40.61 -8.75 -0.09
N ALA A 176 39.37 -8.63 -0.60
CA ALA A 176 38.69 -7.34 -0.63
C ALA A 176 38.23 -6.90 0.78
N PRO A 177 38.56 -5.67 1.23
CA PRO A 177 38.13 -5.16 2.52
C PRO A 177 36.61 -4.97 2.58
N LEU A 178 36.03 -4.96 3.79
CA LEU A 178 34.58 -4.89 3.98
C LEU A 178 33.92 -3.68 3.30
N ALA A 179 34.54 -2.49 3.38
CA ALA A 179 34.01 -1.29 2.74
C ALA A 179 33.89 -1.46 1.21
N ARG A 180 34.89 -2.09 0.59
CA ARG A 180 34.88 -2.41 -0.84
C ARG A 180 33.78 -3.42 -1.17
N ARG A 181 33.65 -4.48 -0.37
CA ARG A 181 32.58 -5.48 -0.51
C ARG A 181 31.19 -4.85 -0.40
N ILE A 182 30.97 -3.92 0.52
CA ILE A 182 29.69 -3.23 0.64
C ILE A 182 29.42 -2.35 -0.59
N ARG A 183 30.39 -1.51 -0.99
CA ARG A 183 30.23 -0.53 -2.07
C ARG A 183 30.13 -1.16 -3.45
N GLU A 184 30.92 -2.20 -3.72
CA GLU A 184 31.06 -2.81 -5.05
C GLU A 184 30.21 -4.08 -5.23
N VAL A 185 29.82 -4.75 -4.13
CA VAL A 185 29.04 -6.00 -4.21
C VAL A 185 27.65 -5.81 -3.61
N ALA A 186 27.54 -5.50 -2.30
CA ALA A 186 26.25 -5.48 -1.61
C ALA A 186 25.29 -4.40 -2.14
N LEU A 187 25.74 -3.14 -2.21
CA LEU A 187 24.89 -2.02 -2.66
C LEU A 187 24.44 -2.18 -4.12
N PRO A 188 25.33 -2.49 -5.11
CA PRO A 188 24.91 -2.64 -6.49
C PRO A 188 23.92 -3.79 -6.71
N LEU A 189 24.08 -4.90 -5.98
CA LEU A 189 23.15 -6.04 -6.03
C LEU A 189 21.78 -5.71 -5.44
N ALA A 190 21.73 -4.85 -4.41
CA ALA A 190 20.47 -4.42 -3.80
C ALA A 190 19.72 -3.36 -4.63
N ARG A 191 20.40 -2.61 -5.53
CA ARG A 191 19.78 -1.49 -6.30
C ARG A 191 18.45 -1.85 -6.98
N PRO A 192 18.31 -2.97 -7.71
CA PRO A 192 17.02 -3.32 -8.33
C PRO A 192 15.91 -3.58 -7.31
N ALA A 193 16.24 -4.15 -6.14
CA ALA A 193 15.28 -4.40 -5.06
C ALA A 193 14.90 -3.11 -4.34
N VAL A 194 15.86 -2.20 -4.13
CA VAL A 194 15.59 -0.84 -3.63
C VAL A 194 14.67 -0.09 -4.61
N ALA A 195 14.96 -0.13 -5.91
CA ALA A 195 14.12 0.52 -6.92
C ALA A 195 12.68 -0.02 -6.93
N ALA A 196 12.50 -1.34 -6.79
CA ALA A 196 11.17 -1.94 -6.66
C ALA A 196 10.47 -1.49 -5.36
N GLY A 197 11.17 -1.45 -4.23
CA GLY A 197 10.60 -0.99 -2.96
C GLY A 197 10.25 0.49 -2.96
N VAL A 198 11.07 1.32 -3.60
CA VAL A 198 10.80 2.74 -3.82
C VAL A 198 9.54 2.89 -4.67
N ALA A 199 9.42 2.15 -5.77
CA ALA A 199 8.24 2.23 -6.62
C ALA A 199 6.95 1.87 -5.87
N LEU A 200 6.97 0.83 -5.03
CA LEU A 200 5.82 0.48 -4.18
C LEU A 200 5.48 1.62 -3.20
N ALA A 201 6.48 2.19 -2.51
CA ALA A 201 6.27 3.31 -1.61
C ALA A 201 5.72 4.56 -2.35
N LEU A 202 6.16 4.81 -3.58
CA LEU A 202 5.64 5.92 -4.39
C LEU A 202 4.21 5.68 -4.87
N MET A 203 3.81 4.45 -5.16
CA MET A 203 2.42 4.13 -5.47
C MET A 203 1.50 4.41 -4.28
N GLU A 204 1.92 4.05 -3.06
CA GLU A 204 1.18 4.40 -1.84
C GLU A 204 1.15 5.91 -1.60
N THR A 205 2.28 6.60 -1.78
CA THR A 205 2.38 8.06 -1.63
C THR A 205 1.46 8.80 -2.59
N LEU A 206 1.42 8.37 -3.85
CA LEU A 206 0.54 8.94 -4.87
C LEU A 206 -0.93 8.60 -4.61
N ALA A 207 -1.22 7.44 -4.03
CA ALA A 207 -2.58 7.04 -3.72
C ALA A 207 -3.14 7.66 -2.43
N ASP A 208 -2.28 8.21 -1.57
CA ASP A 208 -2.70 8.73 -0.27
C ASP A 208 -3.45 10.07 -0.42
N PHE A 209 -4.71 10.05 0.00
CA PHE A 209 -5.55 11.24 0.12
C PHE A 209 -5.48 11.86 1.52
N GLY A 210 -5.36 11.04 2.57
CA GLY A 210 -5.57 11.49 3.95
C GLY A 210 -4.49 12.45 4.45
N VAL A 211 -3.21 12.13 4.24
CA VAL A 211 -2.09 13.03 4.56
C VAL A 211 -2.17 14.28 3.69
N ALA A 212 -2.41 14.10 2.39
CA ALA A 212 -2.39 15.21 1.45
C ALA A 212 -3.47 16.27 1.76
N SER A 213 -4.70 15.82 1.98
CA SER A 213 -5.83 16.69 2.33
C SER A 213 -5.68 17.30 3.71
N TYR A 214 -5.25 16.54 4.71
CA TYR A 214 -5.10 17.06 6.08
C TYR A 214 -3.96 18.07 6.22
N PHE A 215 -2.82 17.83 5.58
CA PHE A 215 -1.71 18.80 5.55
C PHE A 215 -1.96 19.96 4.58
N GLY A 216 -3.04 19.92 3.80
CA GLY A 216 -3.37 20.99 2.85
C GLY A 216 -2.39 21.09 1.68
N ILE A 217 -1.69 19.99 1.35
CA ILE A 217 -0.74 19.99 0.24
C ILE A 217 -1.46 19.68 -1.07
N GLN A 218 -1.04 20.37 -2.13
CA GLN A 218 -1.65 20.30 -3.43
C GLN A 218 -1.08 19.12 -4.23
N THR A 219 -1.53 17.89 -3.98
CA THR A 219 -1.17 16.72 -4.81
C THR A 219 -2.26 16.45 -5.86
N PHE A 220 -1.94 15.67 -6.90
CA PHE A 220 -2.96 15.22 -7.86
C PHE A 220 -4.14 14.54 -7.18
N THR A 221 -3.89 13.67 -6.20
CA THR A 221 -4.94 12.96 -5.46
C THR A 221 -5.85 13.92 -4.70
N ALA A 222 -5.29 14.88 -3.96
CA ALA A 222 -6.09 15.92 -3.30
C ALA A 222 -6.89 16.75 -4.31
N GLY A 223 -6.29 17.10 -5.44
CA GLY A 223 -6.93 17.84 -6.53
C GLY A 223 -8.13 17.11 -7.14
N ILE A 224 -8.04 15.79 -7.36
CA ILE A 224 -9.15 14.96 -7.88
C ILE A 224 -10.35 15.04 -6.94
N TYR A 225 -10.14 14.84 -5.65
CA TYR A 225 -11.22 14.93 -4.65
C TYR A 225 -11.78 16.34 -4.55
N LYS A 226 -10.94 17.38 -4.60
CA LYS A 226 -11.41 18.77 -4.59
C LYS A 226 -12.28 19.07 -5.81
N ALA A 227 -11.84 18.69 -7.00
CA ALA A 227 -12.60 18.87 -8.23
C ALA A 227 -13.94 18.12 -8.19
N TRP A 228 -13.95 16.89 -7.67
CA TRP A 228 -15.15 16.07 -7.59
C TRP A 228 -16.13 16.50 -6.48
N LEU A 229 -15.67 16.63 -5.24
CA LEU A 229 -16.53 16.86 -4.07
C LEU A 229 -16.83 18.33 -3.79
N ALA A 230 -15.87 19.23 -4.02
CA ALA A 230 -16.02 20.63 -3.65
C ALA A 230 -16.43 21.51 -4.84
N MET A 231 -16.02 21.16 -6.06
CA MET A 231 -16.28 21.96 -7.26
C MET A 231 -17.35 21.37 -8.17
N ASP A 232 -17.83 20.14 -7.90
CA ASP A 232 -18.73 19.35 -8.76
C ASP A 232 -18.30 19.32 -10.24
N ASN A 233 -16.98 19.41 -10.50
CA ASN A 233 -16.43 19.45 -11.84
C ASN A 233 -15.87 18.08 -12.23
N ARG A 234 -16.73 17.24 -12.80
CA ARG A 234 -16.42 15.87 -13.22
C ARG A 234 -15.35 15.83 -14.32
N SER A 235 -15.33 16.83 -15.21
CA SER A 235 -14.33 16.93 -16.29
C SER A 235 -12.94 17.19 -15.74
N ALA A 236 -12.80 18.17 -14.84
CA ALA A 236 -11.53 18.46 -14.14
C ALA A 236 -11.04 17.23 -13.35
N ALA A 237 -11.93 16.55 -12.63
CA ALA A 237 -11.60 15.34 -11.89
C ALA A 237 -11.10 14.21 -12.80
N ALA A 238 -11.74 13.99 -13.95
CA ALA A 238 -11.34 13.00 -14.94
C ALA A 238 -9.98 13.30 -15.57
N GLN A 239 -9.71 14.57 -15.90
CA GLN A 239 -8.43 15.02 -16.45
C GLN A 239 -7.29 14.82 -15.44
N LEU A 240 -7.46 15.25 -14.19
CA LEU A 240 -6.48 15.02 -13.13
C LEU A 240 -6.28 13.53 -12.84
N ALA A 241 -7.36 12.74 -12.80
CA ALA A 241 -7.28 11.29 -12.62
C ALA A 241 -6.50 10.60 -13.74
N THR A 242 -6.66 11.06 -14.99
CA THR A 242 -5.90 10.54 -16.13
C THR A 242 -4.40 10.89 -16.00
N MET A 243 -4.07 12.12 -15.60
CA MET A 243 -2.67 12.54 -15.39
C MET A 243 -2.00 11.75 -14.26
N LEU A 244 -2.72 11.51 -13.16
CA LEU A 244 -2.25 10.68 -12.07
C LEU A 244 -2.04 9.23 -12.54
N LEU A 245 -2.99 8.67 -13.29
CA LEU A 245 -2.88 7.31 -13.84
C LEU A 245 -1.68 7.18 -14.80
N ALA A 246 -1.42 8.20 -15.62
CA ALA A 246 -0.23 8.23 -16.48
C ALA A 246 1.08 8.24 -15.67
N THR A 247 1.11 9.00 -14.57
CA THR A 247 2.25 9.04 -13.64
C THR A 247 2.47 7.67 -12.99
N VAL A 248 1.41 7.01 -12.54
CA VAL A 248 1.51 5.66 -11.96
C VAL A 248 1.93 4.63 -13.01
N ALA A 249 1.40 4.70 -14.23
CA ALA A 249 1.81 3.83 -15.32
C ALA A 249 3.31 3.97 -15.64
N LEU A 250 3.85 5.19 -15.60
CA LEU A 250 5.28 5.44 -15.73
C LEU A 250 6.08 4.78 -14.59
N LEU A 251 5.63 4.92 -13.34
CA LEU A 251 6.28 4.27 -12.19
C LEU A 251 6.25 2.75 -12.28
N LEU A 252 5.11 2.16 -12.66
CA LEU A 252 4.99 0.73 -12.91
C LEU A 252 5.95 0.26 -14.01
N TRP A 253 6.06 1.02 -15.11
CA TRP A 253 6.99 0.68 -16.18
C TRP A 253 8.45 0.69 -15.70
N LEU A 254 8.85 1.69 -14.90
CA LEU A 254 10.17 1.76 -14.28
C LEU A 254 10.41 0.58 -13.32
N GLU A 255 9.42 0.26 -12.51
CA GLU A 255 9.41 -0.85 -11.54
C GLU A 255 9.59 -2.20 -12.25
N HIS A 256 8.80 -2.49 -13.28
CA HIS A 256 8.92 -3.71 -14.08
C HIS A 256 10.29 -3.83 -14.76
N ARG A 257 10.85 -2.71 -15.24
CA ARG A 257 12.20 -2.69 -15.82
C ARG A 257 13.27 -3.00 -14.78
N ALA A 258 13.13 -2.48 -13.55
CA ALA A 258 14.01 -2.81 -12.44
C ALA A 258 13.90 -4.30 -12.04
N GLN A 259 12.67 -4.84 -11.95
CA GLN A 259 12.45 -6.25 -11.63
C GLN A 259 12.99 -7.21 -12.69
N LYS A 260 12.88 -6.88 -13.99
CA LYS A 260 13.45 -7.72 -15.05
C LYS A 260 14.95 -7.92 -14.87
N ARG A 261 15.69 -6.87 -14.46
CA ARG A 261 17.12 -6.96 -14.15
C ARG A 261 17.41 -7.89 -12.97
N MET A 262 16.47 -8.07 -12.03
CA MET A 262 16.60 -9.05 -10.94
C MET A 262 16.53 -10.51 -11.40
N ARG A 263 15.80 -10.80 -12.50
CA ARG A 263 15.61 -12.15 -13.04
C ARG A 263 16.80 -12.65 -13.88
N PHE A 264 17.59 -11.75 -14.44
CA PHE A 264 18.77 -12.14 -15.23
C PHE A 264 19.95 -12.66 -14.39
N SER A 265 19.92 -12.48 -13.06
CA SER A 265 20.99 -12.95 -12.16
C SER A 265 20.61 -14.17 -11.29
N THR A 266 19.41 -14.73 -11.45
CA THR A 266 19.07 -16.02 -10.83
C THR A 266 19.73 -17.15 -11.60
N LEU A 267 20.97 -17.48 -11.23
CA LEU A 267 21.56 -18.76 -11.58
C LEU A 267 20.61 -19.86 -11.12
N ARG A 268 20.10 -20.64 -12.09
CA ARG A 268 19.28 -21.82 -11.84
C ARG A 268 20.10 -22.80 -11.02
N GLY A 269 19.58 -23.16 -9.86
CA GLY A 269 20.01 -24.34 -9.11
C GLY A 269 21.24 -24.11 -8.24
N GLN A 270 21.05 -23.48 -7.09
CA GLN A 270 21.84 -23.80 -5.91
C GLN A 270 20.92 -23.77 -4.69
N ARG A 271 20.90 -24.88 -3.96
CA ARG A 271 20.18 -25.04 -2.70
C ARG A 271 20.58 -23.90 -1.76
N ALA A 272 19.60 -23.38 -1.04
CA ALA A 272 19.81 -22.54 0.13
C ALA A 272 20.74 -23.29 1.10
N GLY A 273 22.01 -22.91 1.11
CA GLY A 273 23.06 -23.69 1.75
C GLY A 273 24.32 -22.89 2.07
N SER A 274 24.20 -21.58 2.26
CA SER A 274 25.27 -20.80 2.90
C SER A 274 24.70 -20.07 4.11
N SER A 275 24.39 -20.84 5.16
CA SER A 275 24.16 -20.32 6.51
C SER A 275 25.44 -19.80 7.18
N GLU A 276 26.54 -19.70 6.44
CA GLU A 276 27.88 -19.40 6.96
C GLU A 276 28.41 -18.02 6.61
N ALA A 277 27.64 -17.17 5.90
CA ALA A 277 27.98 -15.76 5.82
C ALA A 277 27.75 -15.10 7.19
N GLN A 278 28.72 -15.26 8.10
CA GLN A 278 28.64 -14.71 9.44
C GLN A 278 28.66 -13.17 9.33
N PRO A 279 27.65 -12.50 9.89
CA PRO A 279 27.58 -11.06 9.87
C PRO A 279 28.75 -10.48 10.66
N VAL A 280 29.26 -9.34 10.21
CA VAL A 280 30.44 -8.73 10.81
C VAL A 280 30.07 -8.18 12.17
N ARG A 281 30.67 -8.71 13.24
CA ARG A 281 30.45 -8.23 14.60
C ARG A 281 30.94 -6.79 14.75
N LEU A 282 30.02 -5.89 15.09
CA LEU A 282 30.33 -4.50 15.42
C LEU A 282 30.65 -4.39 16.92
N ARG A 283 31.62 -3.54 17.27
CA ARG A 283 32.01 -3.23 18.66
C ARG A 283 32.08 -1.72 18.86
N GLY A 284 31.82 -1.28 20.10
CA GLY A 284 31.89 0.13 20.50
C GLY A 284 30.88 1.02 19.76
N TRP A 285 31.30 2.23 19.39
CA TRP A 285 30.45 3.25 18.78
C TRP A 285 29.76 2.79 17.46
N ARG A 286 30.39 1.91 16.70
CA ARG A 286 29.81 1.37 15.45
C ARG A 286 28.57 0.52 15.72
N SER A 287 28.57 -0.21 16.83
CA SER A 287 27.40 -0.95 17.29
C SER A 287 26.29 -0.01 17.72
N ALA A 288 26.63 1.09 18.42
CA ALA A 288 25.65 2.10 18.81
C ALA A 288 25.02 2.79 17.59
N LEU A 289 25.81 3.08 16.54
CA LEU A 289 25.29 3.62 15.29
C LEU A 289 24.33 2.65 14.58
N ALA A 290 24.66 1.36 14.53
CA ALA A 290 23.76 0.35 13.93
C ALA A 290 22.44 0.24 14.69
N VAL A 291 22.48 0.30 16.02
CA VAL A 291 21.28 0.38 16.87
C VAL A 291 20.50 1.65 16.56
N LEU A 292 21.15 2.82 16.50
CA LEU A 292 20.50 4.10 16.21
C LEU A 292 19.79 4.09 14.85
N VAL A 293 20.46 3.59 13.81
CA VAL A 293 19.89 3.45 12.46
C VAL A 293 18.63 2.58 12.46
N CYS A 294 18.54 1.58 13.34
CA CYS A 294 17.35 0.72 13.44
C CYS A 294 16.27 1.28 14.37
N VAL A 295 16.65 1.97 15.45
CA VAL A 295 15.71 2.54 16.43
C VAL A 295 14.98 3.74 15.86
N LEU A 296 15.67 4.68 15.19
CA LEU A 296 15.04 5.92 14.72
C LEU A 296 13.83 5.67 13.81
N PRO A 297 13.87 4.77 12.81
CA PRO A 297 12.72 4.55 11.94
C PRO A 297 11.52 3.92 12.66
N ILE A 298 11.77 3.03 13.64
CA ILE A 298 10.72 2.44 14.48
C ILE A 298 10.12 3.50 15.40
N LEU A 299 10.98 4.35 15.97
CA LEU A 299 10.57 5.42 16.87
C LEU A 299 9.65 6.41 16.16
N PHE A 300 10.08 6.91 15.00
CA PHE A 300 9.33 7.92 14.24
C PHE A 300 8.16 7.36 13.44
N GLY A 301 8.26 6.11 12.95
CA GLY A 301 7.22 5.49 12.12
C GLY A 301 6.12 4.77 12.90
N PHE A 302 6.36 4.44 14.17
CA PHE A 302 5.42 3.63 14.96
C PHE A 302 5.29 4.08 16.40
N VAL A 303 6.39 4.08 17.18
CA VAL A 303 6.30 4.27 18.65
C VAL A 303 5.78 5.67 19.01
N LEU A 304 6.36 6.74 18.45
CA LEU A 304 5.91 8.10 18.71
C LEU A 304 4.46 8.33 18.24
N PRO A 305 4.05 7.95 17.02
CA PRO A 305 2.64 8.05 16.63
C PRO A 305 1.65 7.34 17.57
N VAL A 306 1.98 6.14 18.07
CA VAL A 306 1.15 5.46 19.10
C VAL A 306 1.08 6.32 20.37
N LEU A 307 2.23 6.75 20.90
CA LEU A 307 2.29 7.50 22.15
C LEU A 307 1.54 8.84 22.05
N PHE A 308 1.67 9.53 20.93
CA PHE A 308 0.99 10.80 20.68
C PHE A 308 -0.53 10.62 20.59
N MET A 309 -1.02 9.50 20.05
CA MET A 309 -2.45 9.20 20.00
C MET A 309 -3.01 8.64 21.32
N LEU A 310 -2.19 7.98 22.16
CA LEU A 310 -2.64 7.48 23.46
C LEU A 310 -2.99 8.60 24.44
N ARG A 311 -2.24 9.71 24.43
CA ARG A 311 -2.51 10.85 25.31
C ARG A 311 -3.93 11.43 25.14
N PRO A 312 -4.35 11.85 23.94
CA PRO A 312 -5.68 12.41 23.74
C PRO A 312 -6.78 11.35 23.91
N LEU A 313 -6.50 10.07 23.65
CA LEU A 313 -7.43 8.97 23.98
C LEU A 313 -7.70 8.88 25.49
N ILE A 314 -6.65 8.93 26.31
CA ILE A 314 -6.78 8.85 27.78
C ILE A 314 -7.48 10.12 28.31
N GLY A 315 -7.12 11.28 27.78
CA GLY A 315 -7.71 12.56 28.20
C GLY A 315 -9.19 12.73 27.83
N GLY A 316 -9.65 12.07 26.77
CA GLY A 316 -11.04 12.14 26.29
C GLY A 316 -11.87 10.87 26.55
N TRP A 317 -11.42 9.98 27.44
CA TRP A 317 -12.00 8.63 27.60
C TRP A 317 -13.50 8.62 27.95
N GLU A 318 -13.93 9.55 28.80
CA GLU A 318 -15.32 9.64 29.29
C GLU A 318 -16.30 10.10 28.20
N ASP A 319 -15.84 10.92 27.25
CA ASP A 319 -16.65 11.49 26.17
C ASP A 319 -16.65 10.62 24.90
N LEU A 320 -16.04 9.43 24.92
CA LEU A 320 -15.94 8.58 23.74
C LEU A 320 -17.31 8.04 23.31
N PRO A 321 -17.66 8.14 22.01
CA PRO A 321 -18.93 7.65 21.49
C PRO A 321 -18.92 6.12 21.28
N TRP A 322 -18.93 5.35 22.38
CA TRP A 322 -18.81 3.88 22.38
C TRP A 322 -19.84 3.17 21.49
N THR A 323 -21.09 3.63 21.51
CA THR A 323 -22.18 3.05 20.70
C THR A 323 -21.93 3.22 19.21
N ALA A 324 -21.51 4.42 18.79
CA ALA A 324 -21.15 4.71 17.41
C ALA A 324 -19.87 3.96 17.00
N PHE A 325 -18.89 3.85 17.90
CA PHE A 325 -17.66 3.09 17.68
C PHE A 325 -17.91 1.61 17.36
N VAL A 326 -18.85 0.96 18.06
CA VAL A 326 -19.25 -0.43 17.75
C VAL A 326 -19.85 -0.52 16.35
N GLN A 327 -20.68 0.43 15.95
CA GLN A 327 -21.26 0.48 14.61
C GLN A 327 -20.18 0.65 13.54
N TRP A 328 -19.26 1.62 13.69
CA TRP A 328 -18.16 1.87 12.75
C TRP A 328 -17.24 0.66 12.63
N SER A 329 -16.95 0.00 13.76
CA SER A 329 -16.16 -1.23 13.81
C SER A 329 -16.85 -2.36 13.05
N ARG A 330 -18.16 -2.56 13.28
CA ARG A 330 -18.94 -3.58 12.58
C ARG A 330 -19.00 -3.33 11.07
N ASN A 331 -19.24 -2.09 10.64
CA ASN A 331 -19.25 -1.71 9.24
C ASN A 331 -17.90 -2.02 8.57
N SER A 332 -16.80 -1.64 9.24
CA SER A 332 -15.44 -1.87 8.73
C SER A 332 -15.12 -3.35 8.61
N VAL A 333 -15.40 -4.14 9.66
CA VAL A 333 -15.16 -5.59 9.66
C VAL A 333 -16.03 -6.30 8.63
N TRP A 334 -17.29 -5.91 8.47
CA TRP A 334 -18.19 -6.51 7.49
C TRP A 334 -17.73 -6.24 6.05
N LEU A 335 -17.40 -4.97 5.73
CA LEU A 335 -16.89 -4.59 4.41
C LEU A 335 -15.55 -5.27 4.11
N ALA A 336 -14.61 -5.23 5.06
CA ALA A 336 -13.30 -5.86 4.91
C ALA A 336 -13.41 -7.38 4.77
N GLY A 337 -14.26 -8.03 5.57
CA GLY A 337 -14.49 -9.47 5.51
C GLY A 337 -15.12 -9.90 4.19
N LEU A 338 -16.14 -9.19 3.73
CA LEU A 338 -16.81 -9.45 2.45
C LEU A 338 -15.83 -9.29 1.27
N SER A 339 -15.12 -8.17 1.21
CA SER A 339 -14.16 -7.90 0.15
C SER A 339 -12.97 -8.85 0.18
N ALA A 340 -12.45 -9.21 1.36
CA ALA A 340 -11.39 -10.20 1.49
C ALA A 340 -11.82 -11.59 0.99
N ALA A 341 -13.04 -12.03 1.34
CA ALA A 341 -13.58 -13.30 0.87
C ALA A 341 -13.75 -13.32 -0.65
N LEU A 342 -14.37 -12.28 -1.21
CA LEU A 342 -14.61 -12.16 -2.66
C LEU A 342 -13.29 -12.04 -3.44
N ALA A 343 -12.39 -11.12 -3.06
CA ALA A 343 -11.10 -10.93 -3.71
C ALA A 343 -10.25 -12.21 -3.67
N THR A 344 -10.26 -12.94 -2.56
CA THR A 344 -9.52 -14.19 -2.42
C THR A 344 -10.13 -15.32 -3.26
N ALA A 345 -11.45 -15.42 -3.31
CA ALA A 345 -12.14 -16.38 -4.16
C ALA A 345 -11.84 -16.12 -5.66
N LEU A 346 -11.87 -14.85 -6.06
CA LEU A 346 -11.52 -14.41 -7.41
C LEU A 346 -10.06 -14.69 -7.73
N ALA A 347 -9.13 -14.37 -6.81
CA ALA A 347 -7.71 -14.67 -6.95
C ALA A 347 -7.44 -16.17 -7.11
N LEU A 348 -8.11 -17.02 -6.33
CA LEU A 348 -8.03 -18.49 -6.48
C LEU A 348 -8.55 -18.96 -7.83
N ALA A 349 -9.71 -18.46 -8.26
CA ALA A 349 -10.29 -18.81 -9.56
C ALA A 349 -9.35 -18.41 -10.72
N LEU A 350 -8.78 -17.21 -10.66
CA LEU A 350 -7.83 -16.70 -11.66
C LEU A 350 -6.52 -17.49 -11.67
N ALA A 351 -5.91 -17.70 -10.50
CA ALA A 351 -4.66 -18.42 -10.39
C ALA A 351 -4.81 -19.88 -10.84
N PHE A 352 -5.92 -20.52 -10.47
CA PHE A 352 -6.28 -21.84 -10.96
C PHE A 352 -6.49 -21.85 -12.48
N ALA A 353 -7.20 -20.86 -13.04
CA ALA A 353 -7.41 -20.76 -14.49
C ALA A 353 -6.10 -20.60 -15.26
N VAL A 354 -5.17 -19.77 -14.78
CA VAL A 354 -3.83 -19.59 -15.36
C VAL A 354 -3.03 -20.89 -15.31
N ARG A 355 -3.08 -21.63 -14.19
CA ARG A 355 -2.35 -22.90 -14.03
C ARG A 355 -2.94 -24.02 -14.86
N ALA A 356 -4.26 -24.18 -14.85
CA ALA A 356 -4.95 -25.25 -15.55
C ALA A 356 -4.95 -25.05 -17.08
N ARG A 357 -5.01 -23.79 -17.55
CA ARG A 357 -5.06 -23.45 -18.97
C ARG A 357 -4.26 -22.17 -19.25
N PRO A 358 -2.93 -22.28 -19.40
CA PRO A 358 -2.12 -21.14 -19.78
C PRO A 358 -2.47 -20.72 -21.21
N SER A 359 -3.19 -19.62 -21.36
CA SER A 359 -3.53 -19.02 -22.65
C SER A 359 -3.13 -17.54 -22.64
N ALA A 360 -3.17 -16.88 -23.81
CA ALA A 360 -2.98 -15.42 -23.87
C ALA A 360 -4.07 -14.69 -23.06
N VAL A 361 -5.31 -15.18 -23.13
CA VAL A 361 -6.46 -14.61 -22.41
C VAL A 361 -6.30 -14.76 -20.91
N THR A 362 -6.05 -15.96 -20.38
CA THR A 362 -5.95 -16.17 -18.91
C THR A 362 -4.78 -15.38 -18.31
N ARG A 363 -3.66 -15.30 -19.03
CA ARG A 363 -2.52 -14.46 -18.62
C ARG A 363 -2.85 -12.97 -18.70
N GLY A 364 -3.52 -12.52 -19.76
CA GLY A 364 -3.95 -11.13 -19.91
C GLY A 364 -4.91 -10.70 -18.81
N VAL A 365 -5.94 -11.50 -18.51
CA VAL A 365 -6.89 -11.25 -17.41
C VAL A 365 -6.16 -11.19 -16.06
N ALA A 366 -5.26 -12.12 -15.77
CA ALA A 366 -4.49 -12.11 -14.53
C ALA A 366 -3.55 -10.90 -14.42
N GLN A 367 -2.93 -10.48 -15.53
CA GLN A 367 -2.12 -9.27 -15.59
C GLN A 367 -2.96 -8.02 -15.34
N LEU A 368 -4.11 -7.89 -15.98
CA LEU A 368 -5.05 -6.79 -15.76
C LEU A 368 -5.52 -6.73 -14.31
N ALA A 369 -5.89 -7.87 -13.72
CA ALA A 369 -6.26 -7.95 -12.32
C ALA A 369 -5.12 -7.56 -11.37
N SER A 370 -3.86 -7.85 -11.73
CA SER A 370 -2.69 -7.46 -10.93
C SER A 370 -2.36 -5.96 -11.00
N LEU A 371 -2.74 -5.28 -12.09
CA LEU A 371 -2.55 -3.83 -12.23
C LEU A 371 -3.45 -3.01 -11.30
N GLY A 372 -4.55 -3.61 -10.80
CA GLY A 372 -5.50 -2.94 -9.93
C GLY A 372 -4.90 -2.33 -8.66
N TYR A 373 -3.85 -2.97 -8.10
CA TYR A 373 -3.13 -2.44 -6.93
C TYR A 373 -2.51 -1.06 -7.17
N ALA A 374 -2.07 -0.80 -8.40
CA ALA A 374 -1.44 0.47 -8.74
C ALA A 374 -2.46 1.60 -8.88
N VAL A 375 -3.74 1.30 -9.17
CA VAL A 375 -4.72 2.36 -9.44
C VAL A 375 -5.12 3.04 -8.13
N PRO A 376 -4.87 4.36 -7.98
CA PRO A 376 -5.26 5.11 -6.77
C PRO A 376 -6.76 5.06 -6.51
N GLY A 377 -7.18 5.05 -5.25
CA GLY A 377 -8.60 5.05 -4.87
C GLY A 377 -9.39 6.20 -5.51
N ALA A 378 -8.79 7.39 -5.60
CA ALA A 378 -9.37 8.56 -6.29
C ALA A 378 -9.72 8.27 -7.76
N VAL A 379 -8.80 7.60 -8.46
CA VAL A 379 -8.94 7.24 -9.88
C VAL A 379 -10.02 6.18 -10.05
N ILE A 380 -10.09 5.20 -9.13
CA ILE A 380 -11.14 4.17 -9.12
C ILE A 380 -12.51 4.81 -8.91
N VAL A 381 -12.65 5.73 -7.96
CA VAL A 381 -13.91 6.43 -7.67
C VAL A 381 -14.41 7.17 -8.90
N VAL A 382 -13.57 8.02 -9.50
CA VAL A 382 -13.94 8.77 -10.72
C VAL A 382 -14.29 7.80 -11.84
N GLY A 383 -13.47 6.76 -12.04
CA GLY A 383 -13.71 5.74 -13.06
C GLY A 383 -15.01 4.94 -12.88
N ILE A 384 -15.45 4.70 -11.63
CA ILE A 384 -16.73 4.05 -11.35
C ILE A 384 -17.89 5.01 -11.54
N LEU A 385 -17.78 6.27 -11.10
CA LEU A 385 -18.89 7.21 -11.07
C LEU A 385 -19.17 7.88 -12.42
N LEU A 386 -18.18 8.10 -13.28
CA LEU A 386 -18.38 8.62 -14.64
C LEU A 386 -19.39 7.81 -15.47
N PRO A 387 -19.25 6.48 -15.64
CA PRO A 387 -20.19 5.70 -16.41
C PRO A 387 -21.57 5.63 -15.75
N VAL A 388 -21.63 5.64 -14.41
CA VAL A 388 -22.92 5.75 -13.68
C VAL A 388 -23.62 7.06 -14.01
N GLY A 389 -22.89 8.18 -13.99
CA GLY A 389 -23.43 9.48 -14.37
C GLY A 389 -23.91 9.53 -15.82
N TRP A 390 -23.17 8.92 -16.75
CA TRP A 390 -23.60 8.81 -18.14
C TRP A 390 -24.90 8.00 -18.29
N VAL A 391 -25.00 6.86 -17.62
CA VAL A 391 -26.22 6.04 -17.61
C VAL A 391 -27.40 6.81 -17.02
N GLN A 392 -27.20 7.59 -15.96
CA GLN A 392 -28.25 8.43 -15.37
C GLN A 392 -28.74 9.53 -16.31
N VAL A 393 -27.87 10.09 -17.15
CA VAL A 393 -28.26 11.09 -18.16
C VAL A 393 -29.03 10.43 -19.31
N VAL A 394 -28.58 9.28 -19.80
CA VAL A 394 -29.20 8.59 -20.95
C VAL A 394 -30.47 7.82 -20.57
N ARG A 395 -30.53 7.27 -19.35
CA ARG A 395 -31.67 6.54 -18.79
C ARG A 395 -31.86 6.88 -17.31
N PRO A 396 -32.52 8.00 -17.00
CA PRO A 396 -32.75 8.47 -15.62
C PRO A 396 -33.49 7.44 -14.74
N GLU A 397 -34.43 6.71 -15.33
CA GLU A 397 -35.19 5.60 -14.73
C GLU A 397 -34.35 4.36 -14.37
N SER A 398 -33.07 4.32 -14.74
CA SER A 398 -32.17 3.22 -14.39
C SER A 398 -31.82 3.22 -12.90
N SER A 399 -32.04 2.10 -12.23
CA SER A 399 -31.64 1.90 -10.83
C SER A 399 -30.12 1.71 -10.63
N VAL A 400 -29.32 1.73 -11.71
CA VAL A 400 -27.86 1.54 -11.65
C VAL A 400 -27.19 2.55 -10.71
N GLY A 401 -27.60 3.81 -10.75
CA GLY A 401 -27.09 4.83 -9.84
C GLY A 401 -27.33 4.47 -8.38
N TYR A 402 -28.56 4.09 -8.05
CA TYR A 402 -28.94 3.64 -6.71
C TYR A 402 -28.11 2.44 -6.25
N TRP A 403 -27.94 1.41 -7.07
CA TRP A 403 -27.14 0.25 -6.70
C TRP A 403 -25.69 0.61 -6.39
N ILE A 404 -25.06 1.47 -7.20
CA ILE A 404 -23.65 1.79 -7.01
C ILE A 404 -23.42 2.77 -5.85
N THR A 405 -24.26 3.77 -5.67
CA THR A 405 -24.02 4.85 -4.67
C THR A 405 -24.78 4.68 -3.36
N ALA A 406 -25.96 4.05 -3.38
CA ALA A 406 -26.80 3.89 -2.18
C ALA A 406 -26.64 2.53 -1.50
N THR A 407 -25.88 1.59 -2.08
CA THR A 407 -25.61 0.27 -1.49
C THR A 407 -24.12 0.01 -1.36
N ALA A 408 -23.76 -1.06 -0.64
CA ALA A 408 -22.36 -1.50 -0.52
C ALA A 408 -21.76 -2.02 -1.85
N LEU A 409 -22.53 -2.10 -2.94
CA LEU A 409 -22.04 -2.63 -4.21
C LEU A 409 -20.90 -1.79 -4.79
N GLY A 410 -21.05 -0.46 -4.84
CA GLY A 410 -20.03 0.41 -5.41
C GLY A 410 -18.72 0.39 -4.64
N ILE A 411 -18.79 0.43 -3.31
CA ILE A 411 -17.61 0.38 -2.44
C ILE A 411 -16.91 -0.99 -2.51
N VAL A 412 -17.66 -2.09 -2.50
CA VAL A 412 -17.09 -3.44 -2.66
C VAL A 412 -16.47 -3.60 -4.04
N TRP A 413 -17.09 -3.05 -5.09
CA TRP A 413 -16.50 -3.07 -6.43
C TRP A 413 -15.18 -2.30 -6.48
N ALA A 414 -15.11 -1.11 -5.89
CA ALA A 414 -13.86 -0.35 -5.79
C ALA A 414 -12.77 -1.14 -5.05
N TYR A 415 -13.12 -1.80 -3.94
CA TYR A 415 -12.20 -2.67 -3.21
C TYR A 415 -11.75 -3.88 -4.03
N LEU A 416 -12.63 -4.50 -4.82
CA LEU A 416 -12.26 -5.61 -5.69
C LEU A 416 -11.30 -5.16 -6.80
N VAL A 417 -11.51 -3.99 -7.39
CA VAL A 417 -10.60 -3.38 -8.37
C VAL A 417 -9.21 -3.20 -7.76
N ARG A 418 -9.12 -2.62 -6.56
CA ARG A 418 -7.83 -2.29 -5.92
C ARG A 418 -7.13 -3.51 -5.33
N PHE A 419 -7.83 -4.34 -4.57
CA PHE A 419 -7.21 -5.33 -3.67
C PHE A 419 -7.19 -6.77 -4.19
N THR A 420 -7.86 -7.08 -5.31
CA THR A 420 -7.73 -8.44 -5.92
C THR A 420 -6.29 -8.76 -6.31
N ALA A 421 -5.52 -7.76 -6.73
CA ALA A 421 -4.10 -7.89 -7.04
C ALA A 421 -3.28 -8.46 -5.87
N VAL A 422 -3.51 -7.97 -4.64
CA VAL A 422 -2.82 -8.41 -3.42
C VAL A 422 -3.12 -9.88 -3.12
N ALA A 423 -4.40 -10.27 -3.24
CA ALA A 423 -4.79 -11.67 -3.09
C ALA A 423 -4.19 -12.56 -4.18
N LEU A 424 -4.21 -12.11 -5.43
CA LEU A 424 -3.68 -12.84 -6.58
C LEU A 424 -2.18 -13.11 -6.44
N GLN A 425 -1.39 -12.11 -6.03
CA GLN A 425 0.05 -12.26 -5.80
C GLN A 425 0.33 -13.28 -4.68
N SER A 426 -0.43 -13.23 -3.60
CA SER A 426 -0.30 -14.15 -2.47
C SER A 426 -0.64 -15.60 -2.85
N VAL A 427 -1.73 -15.80 -3.60
CA VAL A 427 -2.16 -17.11 -4.10
C VAL A 427 -1.17 -17.66 -5.15
N GLN A 428 -0.68 -16.83 -6.06
CA GLN A 428 0.32 -17.23 -7.06
C GLN A 428 1.64 -17.64 -6.40
N SER A 429 2.06 -16.95 -5.33
CA SER A 429 3.23 -17.35 -4.53
C SER A 429 3.03 -18.74 -3.89
N GLY A 430 1.81 -19.04 -3.44
CA GLY A 430 1.42 -20.39 -2.99
C GLY A 430 1.55 -21.43 -4.11
N TYR A 431 0.96 -21.16 -5.27
CA TYR A 431 1.03 -22.05 -6.43
C TYR A 431 2.45 -22.30 -6.94
N ALA A 432 3.34 -21.31 -6.86
CA ALA A 432 4.74 -21.45 -7.26
C ALA A 432 5.48 -22.52 -6.44
N ARG A 433 4.99 -22.85 -5.24
CA ARG A 433 5.56 -23.90 -4.36
C ARG A 433 4.97 -25.29 -4.63
N ILE A 434 3.90 -25.40 -5.41
CA ILE A 434 3.23 -26.67 -5.72
C ILE A 434 3.79 -27.22 -7.03
N PRO A 435 4.52 -28.35 -7.03
CA PRO A 435 5.05 -28.96 -8.25
C PRO A 435 3.96 -29.30 -9.26
N ALA A 436 4.25 -29.16 -10.56
CA ALA A 436 3.31 -29.54 -11.62
C ALA A 436 3.02 -31.05 -11.64
N SER A 437 3.95 -31.89 -11.16
CA SER A 437 3.78 -33.35 -11.09
C SER A 437 2.58 -33.78 -10.24
N LEU A 438 2.19 -33.01 -9.21
CA LEU A 438 0.99 -33.29 -8.43
C LEU A 438 -0.29 -33.15 -9.27
N ASP A 439 -0.30 -32.22 -10.24
CA ASP A 439 -1.43 -32.04 -11.15
C ASP A 439 -1.51 -33.22 -12.14
N ASP A 440 -0.36 -33.75 -12.57
CA ASP A 440 -0.29 -34.91 -13.47
C ASP A 440 -0.73 -36.20 -12.77
N SER A 441 -0.25 -36.45 -11.55
CA SER A 441 -0.67 -37.60 -10.75
C SER A 441 -2.17 -37.60 -10.46
N ALA A 442 -2.73 -36.44 -10.09
CA ALA A 442 -4.16 -36.30 -9.85
C ALA A 442 -4.99 -36.57 -11.12
N ARG A 443 -4.51 -36.12 -12.29
CA ARG A 443 -5.14 -36.41 -13.59
C ARG A 443 -5.10 -37.89 -13.94
N MET A 444 -3.98 -38.58 -13.69
CA MET A 444 -3.85 -40.03 -13.88
C MET A 444 -4.81 -40.83 -12.98
N LEU A 445 -5.09 -40.32 -11.78
CA LEU A 445 -6.09 -40.88 -10.85
C LEU A 445 -7.54 -40.44 -11.16
N GLY A 446 -7.80 -39.85 -12.34
CA GLY A 446 -9.13 -39.45 -12.80
C GLY A 446 -9.66 -38.14 -12.22
N THR A 447 -8.89 -37.42 -11.41
CA THR A 447 -9.31 -36.14 -10.80
C THR A 447 -8.93 -34.97 -11.71
N THR A 448 -9.92 -34.26 -12.25
CA THR A 448 -9.71 -33.11 -13.14
C THR A 448 -10.59 -31.91 -12.77
N GLY A 449 -10.31 -30.73 -13.35
CA GLY A 449 -11.14 -29.55 -13.22
C GLY A 449 -11.37 -29.10 -11.78
N PHE A 450 -12.63 -28.92 -11.37
CA PHE A 450 -12.97 -28.50 -10.01
C PHE A 450 -12.57 -29.54 -8.95
N GLY A 451 -12.59 -30.83 -9.29
CA GLY A 451 -12.10 -31.88 -8.38
C GLY A 451 -10.63 -31.72 -8.02
N LEU A 452 -9.81 -31.31 -9.00
CA LEU A 452 -8.39 -31.00 -8.79
C LEU A 452 -8.22 -29.77 -7.88
N ALA A 453 -8.99 -28.71 -8.13
CA ALA A 453 -8.96 -27.50 -7.31
C ALA A 453 -9.37 -27.78 -5.86
N ALA A 454 -10.46 -28.51 -5.63
CA ALA A 454 -11.03 -28.73 -4.31
C ALA A 454 -10.28 -29.80 -3.49
N ARG A 455 -9.85 -30.91 -4.12
CA ARG A 455 -9.25 -32.05 -3.40
C ARG A 455 -7.73 -31.94 -3.28
N VAL A 456 -7.05 -31.30 -4.22
CA VAL A 456 -5.59 -31.24 -4.26
C VAL A 456 -5.09 -29.83 -3.95
N HIS A 457 -5.51 -28.83 -4.73
CA HIS A 457 -4.96 -27.47 -4.58
C HIS A 457 -5.45 -26.77 -3.31
N TRP A 458 -6.74 -26.85 -2.99
CA TRP A 458 -7.30 -26.16 -1.82
C TRP A 458 -6.59 -26.54 -0.51
N PRO A 459 -6.41 -27.84 -0.14
CA PRO A 459 -5.68 -28.24 1.05
C PRO A 459 -4.24 -27.71 1.11
N LEU A 460 -3.54 -27.71 -0.04
CA LEU A 460 -2.15 -27.23 -0.13
C LEU A 460 -2.06 -25.70 -0.07
N LEU A 461 -3.08 -24.99 -0.53
CA LEU A 461 -3.12 -23.53 -0.59
C LEU A 461 -3.75 -22.87 0.64
N LYS A 462 -4.34 -23.62 1.59
CA LYS A 462 -5.03 -23.05 2.77
C LYS A 462 -4.24 -21.92 3.45
N ARG A 463 -2.92 -22.09 3.61
CA ARG A 463 -2.05 -21.09 4.25
C ARG A 463 -1.85 -19.85 3.38
N SER A 464 -1.59 -20.00 2.08
CA SER A 464 -1.48 -18.85 1.16
C SER A 464 -2.80 -18.13 0.96
N THR A 465 -3.91 -18.86 0.98
CA THR A 465 -5.27 -18.30 0.91
C THR A 465 -5.61 -17.53 2.17
N ALA A 466 -5.29 -18.05 3.36
CA ALA A 466 -5.49 -17.34 4.62
C ALA A 466 -4.65 -16.06 4.69
N ALA A 467 -3.39 -16.12 4.21
CA ALA A 467 -2.54 -14.93 4.10
C ALA A 467 -3.12 -13.91 3.10
N ALA A 468 -3.59 -14.35 1.94
CA ALA A 468 -4.24 -13.50 0.94
C ALA A 468 -5.46 -12.78 1.53
N ALA A 469 -6.36 -13.53 2.18
CA ALA A 469 -7.56 -12.99 2.79
C ALA A 469 -7.24 -11.99 3.90
N LEU A 470 -6.26 -12.29 4.75
CA LEU A 470 -5.84 -11.40 5.82
C LEU A 470 -5.23 -10.09 5.30
N LEU A 471 -4.37 -10.16 4.28
CA LEU A 471 -3.76 -8.97 3.69
C LEU A 471 -4.84 -8.06 3.10
N VAL A 472 -5.76 -8.61 2.29
CA VAL A 472 -6.88 -7.81 1.75
C VAL A 472 -7.76 -7.27 2.86
N PHE A 473 -8.05 -8.05 3.90
CA PHE A 473 -8.85 -7.60 5.03
C PHE A 473 -8.23 -6.36 5.69
N VAL A 474 -6.93 -6.39 5.98
CA VAL A 474 -6.23 -5.27 6.63
C VAL A 474 -6.13 -4.05 5.70
N ASP A 475 -5.88 -4.25 4.41
CA ASP A 475 -5.81 -3.15 3.44
C ASP A 475 -7.17 -2.46 3.30
N VAL A 476 -8.26 -3.23 3.23
CA VAL A 476 -9.64 -2.68 3.16
C VAL A 476 -10.03 -1.97 4.46
N MET A 477 -9.63 -2.48 5.63
CA MET A 477 -9.89 -1.83 6.91
C MET A 477 -9.31 -0.41 6.97
N LYS A 478 -8.14 -0.21 6.34
CA LYS A 478 -7.43 1.08 6.31
C LYS A 478 -7.84 1.97 5.14
N GLU A 479 -8.63 1.45 4.21
CA GLU A 479 -8.95 2.17 2.99
C GLU A 479 -9.88 3.35 3.25
N LEU A 480 -9.39 4.53 2.89
CA LEU A 480 -10.04 5.81 3.11
C LEU A 480 -10.56 6.43 1.81
N PRO A 481 -9.73 6.62 0.75
CA PRO A 481 -10.13 7.40 -0.42
C PRO A 481 -11.42 6.86 -1.09
N ALA A 482 -11.47 5.58 -1.45
CA ALA A 482 -12.63 5.02 -2.13
C ALA A 482 -13.89 5.04 -1.26
N THR A 483 -13.71 4.70 0.02
CA THR A 483 -14.73 4.65 1.06
C THR A 483 -15.38 6.01 1.30
N LEU A 484 -14.58 7.07 1.33
CA LEU A 484 -15.07 8.42 1.62
C LEU A 484 -16.14 8.88 0.61
N VAL A 485 -16.06 8.44 -0.65
CA VAL A 485 -17.00 8.89 -1.70
C VAL A 485 -18.09 7.87 -2.00
N LEU A 486 -17.77 6.57 -1.98
CA LEU A 486 -18.71 5.53 -2.41
C LEU A 486 -19.54 4.93 -1.27
N ARG A 487 -19.27 5.30 -0.01
CA ARG A 487 -20.04 4.76 1.12
C ARG A 487 -21.49 5.26 1.09
N PRO A 488 -22.48 4.38 1.28
CA PRO A 488 -23.86 4.81 1.48
C PRO A 488 -24.05 5.48 2.85
N PHE A 489 -25.19 6.13 3.04
CA PHE A 489 -25.57 6.74 4.31
C PHE A 489 -25.49 5.73 5.48
N ASN A 490 -25.05 6.20 6.66
CA ASN A 490 -24.91 5.41 7.89
C ASN A 490 -23.94 4.20 7.80
N SER A 491 -23.06 4.17 6.81
CA SER A 491 -22.08 3.09 6.62
C SER A 491 -20.64 3.54 6.90
N ASP A 492 -20.46 4.57 7.73
CA ASP A 492 -19.13 5.08 8.09
C ASP A 492 -18.25 3.97 8.67
N THR A 493 -17.00 3.93 8.20
CA THR A 493 -15.97 2.99 8.62
C THR A 493 -15.00 3.67 9.59
N LEU A 494 -14.19 2.88 10.30
CA LEU A 494 -13.16 3.40 11.20
C LEU A 494 -12.21 4.36 10.48
N ALA A 495 -11.79 4.03 9.24
CA ALA A 495 -10.92 4.90 8.44
C ALA A 495 -11.56 6.27 8.14
N VAL A 496 -12.83 6.26 7.72
CA VAL A 496 -13.58 7.47 7.38
C VAL A 496 -13.83 8.34 8.61
N VAL A 497 -14.28 7.73 9.71
CA VAL A 497 -14.58 8.48 10.94
C VAL A 497 -13.31 9.05 11.56
N THR A 498 -12.22 8.28 11.55
CA THR A 498 -10.90 8.80 11.97
C THR A 498 -10.53 10.05 11.17
N TYR A 499 -10.72 10.02 9.85
CA TYR A 499 -10.46 11.17 8.98
C TYR A 499 -11.39 12.36 9.29
N GLN A 500 -12.70 12.13 9.46
CA GLN A 500 -13.66 13.18 9.75
C GLN A 500 -13.40 13.84 11.10
N LEU A 501 -13.25 13.05 12.17
CA LEU A 501 -12.96 13.58 13.51
C LEU A 501 -11.63 14.34 13.55
N ALA A 502 -10.60 13.85 12.85
CA ALA A 502 -9.32 14.56 12.77
C ALA A 502 -9.43 15.88 11.99
N ARG A 503 -10.21 15.90 10.90
CA ARG A 503 -10.49 17.11 10.13
C ARG A 503 -11.28 18.13 10.94
N ASP A 504 -12.17 17.68 11.81
CA ASP A 504 -12.96 18.52 12.73
C ASP A 504 -12.19 18.92 13.99
N GLU A 505 -10.87 18.69 14.03
CA GLU A 505 -9.97 18.97 15.17
C GLU A 505 -10.33 18.22 16.47
N ARG A 506 -11.17 17.19 16.39
CA ARG A 506 -11.59 16.30 17.50
C ARG A 506 -10.62 15.12 17.65
N LEU A 507 -9.34 15.43 17.86
CA LEU A 507 -8.25 14.44 17.86
C LEU A 507 -8.36 13.40 19.00
N GLY A 508 -8.98 13.75 20.13
CA GLY A 508 -9.29 12.81 21.22
C GLY A 508 -10.22 11.69 20.81
N GLU A 509 -11.32 12.02 20.13
CA GLU A 509 -12.27 11.03 19.64
C GLU A 509 -11.72 10.26 18.43
N ALA A 510 -10.89 10.90 17.60
CA ALA A 510 -10.23 10.25 16.46
C ALA A 510 -9.21 9.18 16.90
N ALA A 511 -8.64 9.30 18.11
CA ALA A 511 -7.59 8.41 18.58
C ALA A 511 -8.07 6.95 18.77
N LEU A 512 -9.32 6.73 19.22
CA LEU A 512 -9.88 5.39 19.40
C LEU A 512 -9.97 4.60 18.08
N PRO A 513 -10.67 5.09 17.02
CA PRO A 513 -10.71 4.38 15.75
C PRO A 513 -9.33 4.32 15.07
N ALA A 514 -8.48 5.35 15.22
CA ALA A 514 -7.10 5.32 14.71
C ALA A 514 -6.28 4.18 15.32
N LEU A 515 -6.21 4.08 16.64
CA LEU A 515 -5.45 3.05 17.34
C LEU A 515 -6.03 1.65 17.08
N THR A 516 -7.34 1.53 16.91
CA THR A 516 -7.98 0.26 16.49
C THR A 516 -7.48 -0.19 15.11
N LEU A 517 -7.35 0.74 14.15
CA LEU A 517 -6.78 0.43 12.83
C LEU A 517 -5.30 0.00 12.92
N VAL A 518 -4.54 0.61 13.84
CA VAL A 518 -3.14 0.21 14.10
C VAL A 518 -3.09 -1.20 14.68
N LEU A 519 -3.94 -1.53 15.66
CA LEU A 519 -4.02 -2.87 16.25
C LEU A 519 -4.34 -3.94 15.21
N VAL A 520 -5.30 -3.68 14.32
CA VAL A 520 -5.64 -4.57 13.21
C VAL A 520 -4.46 -4.68 12.22
N GLY A 521 -3.78 -3.57 11.95
CA GLY A 521 -2.59 -3.51 11.10
C GLY A 521 -1.38 -4.29 11.64
N LEU A 522 -1.30 -4.54 12.95
CA LEU A 522 -0.21 -5.33 13.55
C LEU A 522 -0.34 -6.82 13.27
N VAL A 523 -1.55 -7.33 12.97
CA VAL A 523 -1.78 -8.77 12.79
C VAL A 523 -0.92 -9.37 11.67
N PRO A 524 -0.88 -8.81 10.44
CA PRO A 524 0.01 -9.31 9.38
C PRO A 524 1.49 -9.17 9.75
N VAL A 525 1.88 -8.09 10.43
CA VAL A 525 3.28 -7.85 10.85
C VAL A 525 3.75 -8.93 11.81
N ILE A 526 2.92 -9.29 12.79
CA ILE A 526 3.22 -10.36 13.75
C ILE A 526 3.34 -11.71 13.03
N LEU A 527 2.45 -12.01 12.07
CA LEU A 527 2.54 -13.25 11.31
C LEU A 527 3.80 -13.32 10.43
N LEU A 528 4.14 -12.22 9.77
CA LEU A 528 5.38 -12.11 8.99
C LEU A 528 6.61 -12.29 9.90
N SER A 529 6.61 -11.67 11.09
CA SER A 529 7.71 -11.81 12.06
C SER A 529 8.00 -13.27 12.43
N ARG A 530 6.95 -14.08 12.65
CA ARG A 530 7.09 -15.51 12.99
C ARG A 530 7.72 -16.31 11.86
N THR A 531 7.44 -15.95 10.61
CA THR A 531 8.07 -16.61 9.45
C THR A 531 9.54 -16.22 9.26
N LEU A 532 9.92 -15.01 9.68
CA LEU A 532 11.29 -14.52 9.62
C LEU A 532 12.16 -15.09 10.74
N SER A 533 11.60 -15.32 11.94
CA SER A 533 12.30 -15.88 13.10
C SER A 533 12.48 -17.40 13.10
N GLN A 534 11.74 -18.11 12.22
CA GLN A 534 11.81 -19.58 12.08
C GLN A 534 12.88 -20.04 11.06
N ARG A 535 13.63 -19.11 10.48
CA ARG A 535 14.86 -19.36 9.71
C ARG A 535 16.06 -19.01 10.56
#